data_AF-A0A8T5F6N5-F1
#
_entry.id   AF-A0A8T5F6N5-F1
#
_cell.length_a   1.000
_cell.length_b   1.000
_cell.length_c   1.000
_cell.angle_alpha   90.00
_cell.angle_beta   90.00
_cell.angle_gamma   90.00
#
_symmetry.space_group_name_H-M   'P 1'
#
loop_
_entity.id
_entity.type
_entity.pdbx_description
1 polymer ?
#
loop_
_entity_poly.entity_id
_entity_poly.type
_entity_poly.pdbx_seq_one_letter_code
_entity_poly.pdbx_strand_id
1 'polypeptide(L)'
;MISQKNKEIPTEKIQQMQSQGLQNQDIISNLQKEGYKHEQISQAMDHIAIKGELPDTGMNPIQRSPTEDIPVGLLNAPSPSTPQKQYDPEPQQQPEMVPQEEYNAPSGFSPEPLERASYDAIEEIAESIIKEKWDELIKGVGDIALWKERIDIDLEGVKQELIRTQEKFENLQKSVMGKVSEYSEGVINVGT
;
A
#
# COMPACT_ATOMS: atom_id res chain seq x y z
N MET A 1 -25.50 35.07 6.02
CA MET A 1 -24.89 34.24 4.96
C MET A 1 -24.31 33.00 5.62
N ILE A 2 -24.87 31.84 5.29
CA ILE A 2 -24.66 30.59 6.04
C ILE A 2 -23.42 29.89 5.49
N SER A 3 -22.47 29.60 6.38
CA SER A 3 -21.24 28.86 6.09
C SER A 3 -21.55 27.56 5.34
N GLN A 4 -20.95 27.38 4.17
CA GLN A 4 -20.83 26.08 3.51
C GLN A 4 -19.89 25.22 4.36
N LYS A 5 -20.45 24.63 5.42
CA LYS A 5 -19.79 23.60 6.21
C LYS A 5 -19.59 22.42 5.24
N ASN A 6 -18.34 22.09 4.97
CA ASN A 6 -17.94 20.97 4.11
C ASN A 6 -18.72 19.73 4.58
N LYS A 7 -19.77 19.34 3.85
CA LYS A 7 -20.65 18.22 4.23
C LYS A 7 -19.93 16.94 3.81
N GLU A 8 -18.92 16.59 4.60
CA GLU A 8 -18.23 15.32 4.49
C GLU A 8 -19.26 14.20 4.55
N ILE A 9 -19.10 13.19 3.69
CA ILE A 9 -20.01 12.07 3.66
C ILE A 9 -19.75 11.24 4.91
N PRO A 10 -20.79 10.94 5.70
CA PRO A 10 -20.64 10.03 6.83
C PRO A 10 -20.14 8.68 6.30
N THR A 11 -18.90 8.34 6.64
CA THR A 11 -18.27 7.04 6.36
C THR A 11 -19.17 5.88 6.81
N GLU A 12 -19.93 6.09 7.90
CA GLU A 12 -20.94 5.17 8.41
C GLU A 12 -22.07 4.87 7.41
N LYS A 13 -22.48 5.85 6.61
CA LYS A 13 -23.58 5.70 5.65
C LYS A 13 -23.18 4.81 4.48
N ILE A 14 -21.96 4.99 3.98
CA ILE A 14 -21.40 4.14 2.93
C ILE A 14 -21.24 2.71 3.46
N GLN A 15 -20.67 2.55 4.67
CA GLN A 15 -20.50 1.25 5.31
C GLN A 15 -21.85 0.53 5.52
N GLN A 16 -22.90 1.27 5.88
CA GLN A 16 -24.26 0.74 6.01
C GLN A 16 -24.86 0.30 4.67
N MET A 17 -24.56 1.00 3.57
CA MET A 17 -25.02 0.59 2.23
C MET A 17 -24.24 -0.64 1.73
N GLN A 18 -22.94 -0.72 2.03
CA GLN A 18 -22.13 -1.90 1.74
C GLN A 18 -22.60 -3.14 2.52
N SER A 19 -22.97 -2.99 3.80
CA SER A 19 -23.50 -4.10 4.59
C SER A 19 -24.89 -4.58 4.14
N GLN A 20 -25.63 -3.72 3.42
CA GLN A 20 -26.87 -4.09 2.72
C GLN A 20 -26.62 -4.79 1.38
N GLY A 21 -25.36 -4.98 0.97
CA GLY A 21 -24.99 -5.64 -0.28
C GLY A 21 -25.13 -4.79 -1.52
N LEU A 22 -25.24 -3.45 -1.40
CA LEU A 22 -25.26 -2.57 -2.55
C LEU A 22 -23.88 -2.50 -3.20
N GLN A 23 -23.86 -2.47 -4.54
CA GLN A 23 -22.64 -2.29 -5.31
C GLN A 23 -22.15 -0.84 -5.23
N ASN A 24 -20.84 -0.63 -5.35
CA ASN A 24 -20.23 0.71 -5.24
C ASN A 24 -20.85 1.74 -6.20
N GLN A 25 -21.26 1.31 -7.41
CA GLN A 25 -21.94 2.18 -8.38
C GLN A 25 -23.33 2.65 -7.92
N ASP A 26 -24.09 1.79 -7.25
CA ASP A 26 -25.41 2.12 -6.70
C ASP A 26 -25.30 3.07 -5.51
N ILE A 27 -24.25 2.89 -4.69
CA ILE A 27 -23.92 3.77 -3.58
C ILE A 27 -23.60 5.17 -4.10
N ILE A 28 -22.78 5.28 -5.14
CA ILE A 28 -22.44 6.56 -5.77
C ILE A 28 -23.69 7.25 -6.32
N SER A 29 -24.56 6.52 -7.04
CA SER A 29 -25.79 7.10 -7.60
C SER A 29 -26.74 7.61 -6.51
N ASN A 30 -26.90 6.85 -5.41
CA ASN A 30 -27.74 7.27 -4.29
C ASN A 30 -27.17 8.49 -3.56
N LEU A 31 -25.86 8.54 -3.31
CA LEU A 31 -25.22 9.68 -2.66
C LEU A 31 -25.21 10.92 -3.55
N GLN A 32 -25.09 10.77 -4.87
CA GLN A 32 -25.23 11.88 -5.80
C GLN A 32 -26.65 12.46 -5.80
N LYS A 33 -27.69 11.61 -5.72
CA LYS A 33 -29.10 12.05 -5.57
C LYS A 33 -29.32 12.83 -4.28
N GLU A 34 -28.56 12.53 -3.24
CA GLU A 34 -28.57 13.24 -1.95
C GLU A 34 -27.73 14.54 -1.95
N GLY A 35 -27.11 14.87 -3.08
CA GLY A 35 -26.37 16.11 -3.30
C GLY A 35 -24.90 16.06 -2.91
N TYR A 36 -24.33 14.88 -2.69
CA TYR A 36 -22.90 14.72 -2.43
C TYR A 36 -22.08 14.75 -3.71
N LYS A 37 -20.89 15.37 -3.63
CA LYS A 37 -19.98 15.45 -4.77
C LYS A 37 -19.23 14.13 -4.96
N HIS A 38 -18.95 13.77 -6.20
CA HIS A 38 -18.20 12.55 -6.53
C HIS A 38 -16.87 12.43 -5.78
N GLU A 39 -16.12 13.54 -5.68
CA GLU A 39 -14.86 13.60 -4.94
C GLU A 39 -15.02 13.24 -3.45
N GLN A 40 -16.09 13.71 -2.82
CA GLN A 40 -16.40 13.38 -1.43
C GLN A 40 -16.77 11.91 -1.27
N ILE A 41 -17.45 11.32 -2.26
CA ILE A 41 -17.84 9.90 -2.28
C ILE A 41 -16.60 9.02 -2.40
N SER A 42 -15.69 9.35 -3.33
CA SER A 42 -14.44 8.61 -3.52
C SER A 42 -13.59 8.62 -2.26
N GLN A 43 -13.32 9.80 -1.70
CA GLN A 43 -12.50 9.92 -0.49
C GLN A 43 -13.06 9.12 0.69
N ALA A 44 -14.39 9.11 0.85
CA ALA A 44 -15.04 8.36 1.93
C ALA A 44 -15.03 6.84 1.68
N MET A 45 -15.10 6.39 0.43
CA MET A 45 -14.96 4.97 0.05
C MET A 45 -13.55 4.46 0.31
N ASP A 46 -12.54 5.22 -0.10
CA ASP A 46 -11.12 4.89 0.08
C ASP A 46 -10.79 4.75 1.58
N HIS A 47 -11.35 5.66 2.40
CA HIS A 47 -11.19 5.61 3.85
C HIS A 47 -11.78 4.34 4.49
N ILE A 48 -12.87 3.80 3.94
CA ILE A 48 -13.50 2.56 4.43
C ILE A 48 -12.72 1.34 4.00
N ALA A 49 -12.23 1.30 2.76
CA ALA A 49 -11.40 0.22 2.24
C ALA A 49 -10.14 0.04 3.12
N ILE A 50 -9.44 1.14 3.39
CA ILE A 50 -8.24 1.15 4.25
C ILE A 50 -8.57 0.71 5.68
N LYS A 51 -9.72 1.12 6.22
CA LYS A 51 -10.16 0.74 7.57
C LYS A 51 -10.65 -0.71 7.66
N GLY A 52 -11.16 -1.29 6.57
CA GLY A 52 -11.67 -2.65 6.51
C GLY A 52 -10.59 -3.72 6.30
N GLU A 53 -9.44 -3.37 5.70
CA GLU A 53 -8.35 -4.31 5.38
C GLU A 53 -7.26 -4.43 6.46
N LEU A 54 -7.37 -3.71 7.58
CA LEU A 54 -6.45 -3.82 8.70
C LEU A 54 -7.01 -4.77 9.78
N PRO A 55 -6.54 -6.02 9.91
CA PRO A 55 -6.73 -6.79 11.13
C PRO A 55 -6.02 -6.06 12.27
N ASP A 56 -6.79 -5.78 13.32
CA ASP A 56 -6.39 -5.24 14.62
C ASP A 56 -5.12 -5.91 15.17
N THR A 57 -3.98 -5.42 14.73
CA THR A 57 -2.66 -5.84 15.21
C THR A 57 -1.96 -4.61 15.75
N GLY A 58 -2.46 -4.15 16.90
CA GLY A 58 -1.77 -3.39 17.94
C GLY A 58 -0.45 -2.68 17.61
N MET A 59 -0.45 -1.72 16.68
CA MET A 59 0.64 -0.74 16.56
C MET A 59 0.11 0.68 16.38
N ASN A 60 0.71 1.56 17.18
CA ASN A 60 0.42 2.97 17.44
C ASN A 60 -0.24 3.81 16.33
N PRO A 61 -1.08 4.79 16.72
CA PRO A 61 -1.49 5.85 15.81
C PRO A 61 -0.27 6.67 15.39
N ILE A 62 0.04 6.70 14.09
CA ILE A 62 1.00 7.66 13.54
C ILE A 62 0.37 9.04 13.70
N GLN A 63 0.90 9.74 14.70
CA GLN A 63 0.71 11.15 14.99
C GLN A 63 1.06 11.96 13.73
N ARG A 64 0.07 12.64 13.13
CA ARG A 64 0.32 13.60 12.05
C ARG A 64 1.05 14.81 12.64
N SER A 65 2.32 15.01 12.28
CA SER A 65 3.02 16.28 12.47
C SER A 65 2.50 17.30 11.44
N PRO A 66 2.19 18.54 11.83
CA PRO A 66 2.00 19.64 10.89
C PRO A 66 3.37 20.28 10.56
N THR A 67 3.47 20.79 9.34
CA THR A 67 4.47 21.74 8.82
C THR A 67 5.76 21.19 8.17
N GLU A 68 6.00 21.77 6.99
CA GLU A 68 7.28 22.04 6.31
C GLU A 68 7.62 21.23 5.05
N ASP A 69 7.75 22.02 3.97
CA ASP A 69 8.28 21.77 2.63
C ASP A 69 7.54 20.81 1.70
N ILE A 70 6.45 21.33 1.11
CA ILE A 70 6.01 20.91 -0.23
C ILE A 70 6.90 21.64 -1.25
N PRO A 71 7.66 20.95 -2.11
CA PRO A 71 8.34 21.59 -3.23
C PRO A 71 7.31 22.22 -4.16
N VAL A 72 7.43 23.53 -4.36
CA VAL A 72 6.63 24.38 -5.25
C VAL A 72 6.94 24.02 -6.72
N GLY A 73 6.43 22.88 -7.19
CA GLY A 73 6.71 22.35 -8.53
C GLY A 73 5.50 21.82 -9.30
N LEU A 74 4.27 21.99 -8.78
CA LEU A 74 3.04 21.43 -9.38
C LEU A 74 1.95 22.45 -9.72
N LEU A 75 2.28 23.75 -9.78
CA LEU A 75 1.33 24.81 -10.12
C LEU A 75 1.06 24.98 -11.63
N ASN A 76 1.42 24.02 -12.48
CA ASN A 76 1.21 24.17 -13.93
C ASN A 76 0.90 22.87 -14.69
N ALA A 77 0.05 22.01 -14.12
CA ALA A 77 -0.60 20.96 -14.88
C ALA A 77 -1.94 21.49 -15.45
N PRO A 78 -2.18 21.41 -16.78
CA PRO A 78 -3.47 21.80 -17.34
C PRO A 78 -4.56 20.87 -16.80
N SER A 79 -5.59 21.45 -16.18
CA SER A 79 -6.78 20.71 -15.76
C SER A 79 -7.37 19.93 -16.94
N PRO A 80 -7.69 18.62 -16.79
CA PRO A 80 -8.47 17.92 -17.80
C PRO A 80 -9.84 18.61 -17.88
N SER A 81 -10.12 19.16 -19.05
CA SER A 81 -11.41 19.76 -19.37
C SER A 81 -12.46 18.67 -19.30
N THR A 82 -13.27 18.68 -18.25
CA THR A 82 -14.51 17.89 -18.20
C THR A 82 -15.40 18.33 -19.37
N PRO A 83 -15.87 17.41 -20.23
CA PRO A 83 -16.92 17.73 -21.17
C PRO A 83 -18.19 18.03 -20.35
N GLN A 84 -18.54 19.31 -20.20
CA GLN A 84 -19.90 19.67 -19.84
C GLN A 84 -20.82 19.12 -20.94
N LYS A 85 -21.54 18.04 -20.63
CA LYS A 85 -22.72 17.65 -21.40
C LYS A 85 -23.75 18.75 -21.23
N GLN A 86 -23.80 19.63 -22.22
CA GLN A 86 -24.86 20.60 -22.44
C GLN A 86 -26.14 19.82 -22.71
N TYR A 87 -27.13 19.96 -21.84
CA TYR A 87 -28.49 19.52 -22.10
C TYR A 87 -29.11 20.51 -23.08
N ASP A 88 -29.36 20.07 -24.31
CA ASP A 88 -30.22 20.76 -25.26
C ASP A 88 -31.62 20.10 -25.27
N PRO A 89 -32.72 20.86 -25.39
CA PRO A 89 -34.08 20.35 -25.23
C PRO A 89 -34.60 19.68 -26.51
N GLU A 90 -35.30 18.56 -26.34
CA GLU A 90 -36.05 17.85 -27.39
C GLU A 90 -37.07 18.77 -28.11
N PRO A 91 -37.08 18.80 -29.45
CA PRO A 91 -38.25 19.18 -30.22
C PRO A 91 -39.06 17.93 -30.63
N GLN A 92 -40.29 17.84 -30.11
CA GLN A 92 -41.34 16.98 -30.66
C GLN A 92 -41.67 17.41 -32.10
N GLN A 93 -41.52 16.52 -33.10
CA GLN A 93 -42.28 16.57 -34.36
C GLN A 93 -42.62 15.17 -34.91
N GLN A 94 -43.74 15.14 -35.62
CA GLN A 94 -44.59 14.02 -36.06
C GLN A 94 -43.99 13.14 -37.17
N PRO A 95 -44.61 11.97 -37.48
CA PRO A 95 -44.05 11.00 -38.42
C PRO A 95 -44.44 11.29 -39.88
N GLU A 96 -43.47 11.28 -40.79
CA GLU A 96 -43.72 11.32 -42.23
C GLU A 96 -42.84 10.26 -42.94
N MET A 97 -43.50 9.33 -43.64
CA MET A 97 -42.88 8.29 -44.46
C MET A 97 -42.48 8.87 -45.82
N VAL A 98 -41.24 8.65 -46.26
CA VAL A 98 -40.87 8.66 -47.70
C VAL A 98 -39.66 7.74 -47.98
N PRO A 99 -39.55 7.17 -49.21
CA PRO A 99 -38.86 5.91 -49.49
C PRO A 99 -37.34 6.01 -49.73
N GLN A 100 -36.68 4.86 -49.51
CA GLN A 100 -35.25 4.62 -49.68
C GLN A 100 -34.70 4.99 -51.07
N GLU A 101 -33.65 5.81 -51.08
CA GLU A 101 -32.63 5.80 -52.13
C GLU A 101 -31.29 5.38 -51.54
N GLU A 102 -30.73 4.34 -52.15
CA GLU A 102 -29.53 3.62 -51.76
C GLU A 102 -28.27 4.40 -52.18
N TYR A 103 -27.74 5.20 -51.26
CA TYR A 103 -26.42 5.81 -51.40
C TYR A 103 -25.36 4.95 -50.70
N ASN A 104 -24.56 4.29 -51.52
CA ASN A 104 -23.41 3.50 -51.09
C ASN A 104 -22.27 4.45 -50.68
N ALA A 105 -22.07 4.63 -49.37
CA ALA A 105 -20.94 5.38 -48.80
C ALA A 105 -19.89 4.40 -48.22
N PRO A 106 -18.59 4.55 -48.54
CA PRO A 106 -17.53 3.83 -47.86
C PRO A 106 -17.20 4.56 -46.55
N SER A 107 -17.82 4.13 -45.46
CA SER A 107 -17.48 4.53 -44.09
C SER A 107 -17.11 3.24 -43.35
N GLY A 108 -15.85 2.93 -43.04
CA GLY A 108 -14.81 3.82 -42.53
C GLY A 108 -15.04 3.99 -41.03
N PHE A 109 -14.32 3.19 -40.24
CA PHE A 109 -14.29 3.16 -38.77
C PHE A 109 -15.57 2.68 -38.07
N SER A 110 -15.60 1.37 -37.83
CA SER A 110 -16.30 0.84 -36.66
C SER A 110 -15.63 1.46 -35.42
N PRO A 111 -16.36 2.16 -34.53
CA PRO A 111 -15.79 2.58 -33.27
C PRO A 111 -15.44 1.32 -32.48
N GLU A 112 -14.14 1.07 -32.35
CA GLU A 112 -13.62 0.06 -31.45
C GLU A 112 -14.10 0.40 -30.03
N PRO A 113 -14.58 -0.58 -29.25
CA PRO A 113 -15.12 -0.29 -27.93
C PRO A 113 -14.05 0.39 -27.07
N LEU A 114 -14.36 1.61 -26.62
CA LEU A 114 -13.57 2.45 -25.70
C LEU A 114 -13.07 1.72 -24.44
N GLU A 115 -13.62 0.54 -24.12
CA GLU A 115 -13.12 -0.32 -23.06
C GLU A 115 -11.74 -0.93 -23.36
N ARG A 116 -11.44 -1.32 -24.61
CA ARG A 116 -10.12 -1.93 -24.93
C ARG A 116 -8.97 -0.95 -24.70
N ALA A 117 -9.12 0.29 -25.15
CA ALA A 117 -8.15 1.34 -24.91
C ALA A 117 -7.94 1.64 -23.41
N SER A 118 -8.96 1.41 -22.57
CA SER A 118 -8.86 1.55 -21.12
C SER A 118 -8.13 0.37 -20.48
N TYR A 119 -8.32 -0.86 -20.98
CA TYR A 119 -7.59 -2.02 -20.49
C TYR A 119 -6.11 -1.95 -20.88
N ASP A 120 -5.79 -1.52 -22.10
CA ASP A 120 -4.41 -1.35 -22.55
C ASP A 120 -3.65 -0.31 -21.71
N ALA A 121 -4.32 0.80 -21.36
CA ALA A 121 -3.74 1.82 -20.47
C ALA A 121 -3.58 1.31 -19.03
N ILE A 122 -4.54 0.53 -18.53
CA ILE A 122 -4.44 -0.10 -17.21
C ILE A 122 -3.33 -1.17 -17.19
N GLU A 123 -3.13 -1.92 -18.29
CA GLU A 123 -2.08 -2.91 -18.45
C GLU A 123 -0.71 -2.25 -18.50
N GLU A 124 -0.53 -1.16 -19.25
CA GLU A 124 0.72 -0.40 -19.29
C GLU A 124 1.08 0.18 -17.90
N ILE A 125 0.09 0.71 -17.18
CA ILE A 125 0.27 1.20 -15.81
C ILE A 125 0.59 0.04 -14.86
N ALA A 126 -0.07 -1.11 -15.00
CA ALA A 126 0.18 -2.28 -14.18
C ALA A 126 1.59 -2.85 -14.43
N GLU A 127 2.01 -2.98 -15.69
CA GLU A 127 3.34 -3.47 -16.06
C GLU A 127 4.45 -2.55 -15.57
N SER A 128 4.27 -1.23 -15.66
CA SER A 128 5.25 -0.26 -15.15
C SER A 128 5.36 -0.31 -13.64
N ILE A 129 4.24 -0.39 -12.91
CA ILE A 129 4.23 -0.56 -11.43
C ILE A 129 4.87 -1.88 -11.03
N ILE A 130 4.50 -2.99 -11.68
CA ILE A 130 5.03 -4.33 -11.39
C ILE A 130 6.54 -4.33 -11.62
N LYS A 131 7.01 -3.78 -12.74
CA LYS A 131 8.45 -3.71 -13.06
C LYS A 131 9.22 -2.85 -12.06
N GLU A 132 8.69 -1.67 -11.71
CA GLU A 132 9.33 -0.80 -10.71
C GLU A 132 9.45 -1.51 -9.36
N LYS A 133 8.38 -2.19 -8.93
CA LYS A 133 8.35 -2.93 -7.66
C LYS A 133 9.22 -4.18 -7.68
N TRP A 134 9.30 -4.90 -8.80
CA TRP A 134 10.23 -6.02 -8.95
C TRP A 134 11.69 -5.56 -8.94
N ASP A 135 12.03 -4.45 -9.61
CA ASP A 135 13.38 -3.90 -9.60
C ASP A 135 13.78 -3.41 -8.19
N GLU A 136 12.85 -2.79 -7.45
CA GLU A 136 13.04 -2.40 -6.05
C GLU A 136 13.27 -3.62 -5.15
N LEU A 137 12.50 -4.69 -5.34
CA LEU A 137 12.63 -5.94 -4.60
C LEU A 137 13.95 -6.67 -4.90
N ILE A 138 14.36 -6.75 -6.17
CA ILE A 138 15.62 -7.39 -6.57
C ILE A 138 16.83 -6.63 -6.02
N LYS A 139 16.77 -5.29 -5.94
CA LYS A 139 17.79 -4.50 -5.25
C LYS A 139 17.90 -4.91 -3.78
N GLY A 140 16.77 -5.07 -3.09
CA GLY A 140 16.76 -5.57 -1.71
C GLY A 140 17.24 -7.03 -1.55
N VAL A 141 17.07 -7.88 -2.57
CA VAL A 141 17.59 -9.26 -2.55
C VAL A 141 19.12 -9.29 -2.64
N GLY A 142 19.73 -8.35 -3.37
CA GLY A 142 21.18 -8.15 -3.35
C GLY A 142 21.70 -7.89 -1.94
N ASP A 143 20.95 -7.11 -1.15
CA ASP A 143 21.27 -6.84 0.25
C ASP A 143 21.09 -8.07 1.15
N ILE A 144 20.12 -8.95 0.85
CA ILE A 144 19.90 -10.20 1.60
C ILE A 144 21.07 -11.17 1.41
N ALA A 145 21.64 -11.26 0.20
CA ALA A 145 22.80 -12.11 -0.05
C ALA A 145 24.03 -11.63 0.75
N LEU A 146 24.28 -10.31 0.74
CA LEU A 146 25.36 -9.70 1.53
C LEU A 146 25.11 -9.83 3.04
N TRP A 147 23.86 -9.68 3.48
CA TRP A 147 23.48 -9.90 4.87
C TRP A 147 23.72 -11.34 5.29
N LYS A 148 23.37 -12.32 4.45
CA LYS A 148 23.67 -13.74 4.71
C LYS A 148 25.17 -13.98 4.86
N GLU A 149 25.98 -13.46 3.94
CA GLU A 149 27.44 -13.60 4.01
C GLU A 149 28.00 -12.99 5.31
N ARG A 150 27.51 -11.79 5.69
CA ARG A 150 27.89 -11.15 6.95
C ARG A 150 27.53 -12.00 8.16
N ILE A 151 26.32 -12.54 8.20
CA ILE A 151 25.85 -13.40 9.30
C ILE A 151 26.65 -14.70 9.36
N ASP A 152 27.02 -15.30 8.24
CA ASP A 152 27.85 -16.50 8.22
C ASP A 152 29.25 -16.23 8.82
N ILE A 153 29.86 -15.09 8.49
CA ILE A 153 31.14 -14.65 9.06
C ILE A 153 31.01 -14.38 10.57
N ASP A 154 29.99 -13.63 10.98
CA ASP A 154 29.74 -13.31 12.38
C ASP A 154 29.48 -14.59 13.20
N LEU A 155 28.71 -15.54 12.65
CA LEU A 155 28.43 -16.82 13.27
C LEU A 155 29.70 -17.66 13.44
N GLU A 156 30.60 -17.65 12.46
CA GLU A 156 31.89 -18.34 12.57
C GLU A 156 32.79 -17.70 13.63
N GLY A 157 32.80 -16.36 13.73
CA GLY A 157 33.47 -15.64 14.81
C GLY A 157 32.95 -16.04 16.19
N VAL A 158 31.61 -16.05 16.37
CA VAL A 158 30.96 -16.46 17.63
C VAL A 158 31.32 -17.90 18.00
N LYS A 159 31.35 -18.82 17.04
CA LYS A 159 31.77 -20.22 17.29
C LYS A 159 33.21 -20.30 17.81
N GLN A 160 34.13 -19.54 17.23
CA GLN A 160 35.52 -19.52 17.69
C GLN A 160 35.66 -18.92 19.08
N GLU A 161 34.92 -17.85 19.39
CA GLU A 161 34.91 -17.27 20.74
C GLU A 161 34.31 -18.23 21.77
N LEU A 162 33.28 -18.99 21.40
CA LEU A 162 32.70 -20.02 22.27
C LEU A 162 33.72 -21.11 22.60
N ILE A 163 34.45 -21.60 21.59
CA ILE A 163 35.52 -22.59 21.78
C ILE A 163 36.62 -22.03 22.71
N ARG A 164 37.09 -20.81 22.47
CA ARG A 164 38.09 -20.16 23.35
C ARG A 164 37.57 -19.96 24.77
N THR A 165 36.28 -19.67 24.93
CA THR A 165 35.65 -19.50 26.24
C THR A 165 35.57 -20.84 26.97
N GLN A 166 35.25 -21.92 26.26
CA GLN A 166 35.29 -23.27 26.80
C GLN A 166 36.70 -23.66 27.27
N GLU A 167 37.73 -23.41 26.44
CA GLU A 167 39.13 -23.69 26.81
C GLU A 167 39.57 -22.90 28.05
N LYS A 168 39.20 -21.62 28.14
CA LYS A 168 39.47 -20.78 29.32
C LYS A 168 38.76 -21.33 30.57
N PHE A 169 37.54 -21.82 30.43
CA PHE A 169 36.77 -22.40 31.53
C PHE A 169 37.40 -23.72 32.00
N GLU A 170 37.81 -24.60 31.09
CA GLU A 170 38.51 -25.84 31.44
C GLU A 170 39.84 -25.57 32.15
N ASN A 171 40.59 -24.58 31.69
CA ASN A 171 41.84 -24.17 32.34
C ASN A 171 41.59 -23.57 33.74
N LEU A 172 40.53 -22.77 33.89
CA LEU A 172 40.11 -22.25 35.18
C LEU A 172 39.72 -23.40 36.12
N GLN A 173 38.94 -24.38 35.67
CA GLN A 173 38.55 -25.55 36.46
C GLN A 173 39.77 -26.34 36.93
N LYS A 174 40.74 -26.59 36.04
CA LYS A 174 42.02 -27.24 36.38
C LYS A 174 42.79 -26.44 37.42
N SER A 175 42.89 -25.12 37.24
CA SER A 175 43.59 -24.25 38.20
C SER A 175 42.90 -24.21 39.57
N VAL A 176 41.57 -24.18 39.61
CA VAL A 176 40.79 -24.19 40.85
C VAL A 176 40.96 -25.53 41.56
N MET A 177 40.85 -26.65 40.86
CA MET A 177 41.08 -27.98 41.45
C MET A 177 42.50 -28.12 42.00
N GLY A 178 43.51 -27.62 41.29
CA GLY A 178 44.90 -27.59 41.78
C GLY A 178 45.03 -26.80 43.08
N LYS A 179 44.49 -25.58 43.14
CA LYS A 179 44.51 -24.75 44.35
C LYS A 179 43.76 -25.37 45.53
N VAL A 180 42.63 -26.03 45.28
CA VAL A 180 41.87 -26.72 46.33
C VAL A 180 42.67 -27.91 46.86
N SER A 181 43.35 -28.67 45.98
CA SER A 181 44.25 -29.75 46.39
C SER A 181 45.41 -29.23 47.25
N GLU A 182 46.11 -28.19 46.79
CA GLU A 182 47.20 -27.53 47.54
C GLU A 182 46.73 -27.03 48.92
N TYR A 183 45.54 -26.43 48.97
CA TYR A 183 44.94 -25.98 50.23
C TYR A 183 44.62 -27.15 51.16
N SER A 184 44.04 -28.24 50.64
CA SER A 184 43.73 -29.43 51.44
C SER A 184 44.98 -30.08 52.03
N GLU A 185 46.06 -30.15 51.26
CA GLU A 185 47.34 -30.74 51.68
C GLU A 185 48.03 -29.83 52.72
N GLY A 186 48.00 -28.51 52.50
CA GLY A 186 48.51 -27.53 53.44
C GLY A 186 47.79 -27.55 54.79
N VAL A 187 46.46 -27.68 54.81
CA VAL A 187 45.66 -27.77 56.04
C VAL A 187 45.93 -29.06 56.83
N ILE A 188 46.15 -30.19 56.16
CA ILE A 188 46.51 -31.45 56.82
C ILE A 188 47.88 -31.32 57.51
N ASN A 189 48.85 -30.67 56.87
CA ASN A 189 50.22 -30.58 57.36
C ASN A 189 50.40 -29.60 58.54
N VAL A 190 49.46 -28.67 58.75
CA VAL A 190 49.49 -27.73 59.90
C VAL A 190 48.65 -28.20 61.09
N GLY A 191 47.95 -29.33 60.97
CA GLY A 191 47.03 -29.86 61.99
C GLY A 191 47.60 -30.97 62.88
N THR A 192 48.83 -31.42 62.66
CA THR A 192 49.54 -32.46 63.45
C THR A 192 50.79 -31.89 64.09
#